data_AF-A0A915MLJ4-F1
#
_entry.id   AF-A0A915MLJ4-F1
#
_cell.length_a   1.000
_cell.length_b   1.000
_cell.length_c   1.000
_cell.angle_alpha   90.00
_cell.angle_beta   90.00
_cell.angle_gamma   90.00
#
_symmetry.space_group_name_H-M   'P 1'
#
loop_
_entity.id
_entity.type
_entity.pdbx_description
1 polymer ?
#
loop_
_entity_poly.entity_id
_entity_poly.type
_entity_poly.pdbx_seq_one_letter_code
_entity_poly.pdbx_strand_id
1 'polypeptide(L)'
;MGEQMKLEGQLRGHNGWVTQIAASPVYKNMLVSSSRDKTIILWQLDESGSVLTGKPLKSLHGHGHFVSDVVMSSDGQYALSGSWD
;
A
#
# COMPACT_ATOMS: atom_id res chain seq x y z
N MET A 1 -30.19 -10.77 0.85
CA MET A 1 -29.36 -9.74 0.20
C MET A 1 -27.94 -10.24 0.26
N GLY A 2 -27.32 -10.59 -0.87
CA GLY A 2 -25.92 -11.03 -0.90
C GLY A 2 -25.05 -9.85 -1.28
N GLU A 3 -24.17 -9.40 -0.38
CA GLU A 3 -23.11 -8.47 -0.75
C GLU A 3 -22.11 -9.22 -1.66
N GLN A 4 -21.85 -8.67 -2.83
CA GLN A 4 -20.89 -9.23 -3.78
C GLN A 4 -19.76 -8.24 -3.97
N MET A 5 -18.53 -8.71 -3.74
CA MET A 5 -17.32 -7.92 -3.99
C MET A 5 -17.07 -7.83 -5.49
N LYS A 6 -16.96 -6.61 -6.00
CA LYS A 6 -16.58 -6.33 -7.38
C LYS A 6 -15.15 -5.80 -7.40
N LEU A 7 -14.38 -6.21 -8.41
CA LEU A 7 -13.08 -5.62 -8.67
C LEU A 7 -13.25 -4.21 -9.25
N GLU A 8 -12.78 -3.21 -8.52
CA GLU A 8 -12.90 -1.80 -8.91
C GLU A 8 -11.65 -1.24 -9.60
N GLY A 9 -10.48 -1.89 -9.48
CA GLY A 9 -9.25 -1.40 -10.11
C GLY A 9 -7.98 -2.17 -9.76
N GLN A 10 -6.84 -1.65 -10.22
CA GLN A 10 -5.51 -2.24 -10.00
C GLN A 10 -4.47 -1.15 -9.71
N LEU A 11 -3.58 -1.41 -8.75
CA LEU A 11 -2.42 -0.58 -8.44
C LEU A 11 -1.17 -1.22 -9.03
N ARG A 12 -0.47 -0.51 -9.91
CA ARG A 12 0.77 -1.00 -10.56
C ARG A 12 1.93 -0.09 -10.21
N GLY A 13 3.00 -0.66 -9.69
CA GLY A 13 4.21 0.06 -9.31
C GLY A 13 5.26 -0.80 -8.61
N HIS A 14 4.84 -1.83 -7.87
CA HIS A 14 5.78 -2.80 -7.32
C HIS A 14 6.40 -3.68 -8.41
N ASN A 15 7.69 -3.97 -8.26
CA ASN A 15 8.46 -4.85 -9.16
C ASN A 15 8.66 -6.25 -8.57
N GLY A 16 7.89 -6.57 -7.53
CA GLY A 16 7.98 -7.80 -6.78
C GLY A 16 6.63 -8.18 -6.18
N TRP A 17 6.62 -9.26 -5.39
CA TRP A 17 5.41 -9.69 -4.71
C TRP A 17 5.06 -8.70 -3.60
N VAL A 18 3.83 -8.21 -3.62
CA VAL A 18 3.26 -7.45 -2.51
C VAL A 18 3.04 -8.41 -1.35
N THR A 19 3.73 -8.17 -0.24
CA THR A 19 3.74 -9.04 0.93
C THR A 19 2.67 -8.62 1.94
N GLN A 20 2.52 -7.31 2.15
CA GLN A 20 1.53 -6.76 3.08
C GLN A 20 0.98 -5.42 2.59
N ILE A 21 -0.27 -5.11 2.98
CA ILE A 21 -0.94 -3.83 2.75
C ILE A 21 -1.47 -3.29 4.09
N ALA A 22 -1.32 -1.99 4.32
CA ALA A 22 -1.87 -1.27 5.46
C ALA A 22 -2.66 -0.05 4.99
N ALA A 23 -3.88 0.11 5.52
CA ALA A 23 -4.73 1.28 5.27
C ALA A 23 -4.61 2.30 6.39
N SER A 24 -4.72 3.58 6.06
CA SER A 24 -4.84 4.62 7.08
C SER A 24 -6.27 4.66 7.63
N PRO A 25 -6.46 4.64 8.96
CA PRO A 25 -7.77 4.90 9.52
C PRO A 25 -8.17 6.39 9.45
N VAL A 26 -7.20 7.30 9.28
CA VAL A 26 -7.42 8.76 9.22
C VAL A 26 -7.69 9.21 7.79
N TYR A 27 -6.82 8.79 6.86
CA TYR A 27 -6.88 9.21 5.46
C TYR A 27 -7.42 8.08 4.59
N LYS A 28 -8.72 8.11 4.28
CA LYS A 28 -9.37 7.09 3.44
C LYS A 28 -8.66 6.86 2.10
N ASN A 29 -8.07 7.93 1.55
CA ASN A 29 -7.38 7.90 0.27
C ASN A 29 -5.91 7.48 0.38
N MET A 30 -5.41 7.03 1.54
CA MET A 30 -4.02 6.59 1.70
C MET A 30 -3.91 5.11 2.05
N LEU A 31 -3.04 4.44 1.29
CA LEU A 31 -2.65 3.05 1.51
C LEU A 31 -1.14 2.94 1.47
N VAL A 32 -0.59 2.00 2.22
CA VAL A 32 0.82 1.63 2.16
C VAL A 32 0.90 0.16 1.81
N SER A 33 1.79 -0.18 0.89
CA SER A 33 2.09 -1.57 0.56
C SER A 33 3.59 -1.84 0.66
N SER A 34 3.94 -3.03 1.14
CA SER A 34 5.30 -3.54 1.16
C SER A 34 5.49 -4.65 0.14
N SER A 35 6.72 -4.83 -0.31
CA SER A 35 7.03 -5.79 -1.36
C SER A 35 8.40 -6.42 -1.20
N ARG A 36 8.55 -7.59 -1.83
CA ARG A 36 9.85 -8.27 -2.00
C ARG A 36 10.82 -7.51 -2.91
N ASP A 37 10.37 -6.47 -3.60
CA ASP A 37 11.27 -5.55 -4.32
C ASP A 37 12.10 -4.64 -3.40
N LYS A 38 11.96 -4.82 -2.06
CA LYS A 38 12.68 -4.08 -1.01
C LYS A 38 12.22 -2.63 -0.87
N THR A 39 11.04 -2.33 -1.41
CA THR A 39 10.43 -1.01 -1.35
C THR A 39 9.10 -1.06 -0.62
N ILE A 40 8.73 0.09 -0.07
CA ILE A 40 7.42 0.34 0.50
C ILE A 40 6.82 1.49 -0.29
N ILE A 41 5.64 1.30 -0.87
CA ILE A 41 4.99 2.34 -1.66
C ILE A 41 3.80 2.90 -0.87
N LEU A 42 3.79 4.22 -0.73
CA LEU A 42 2.63 4.98 -0.27
C LEU A 42 1.78 5.33 -1.48
N TRP A 43 0.53 4.89 -1.49
CA TRP A 43 -0.44 5.11 -2.53
C TRP A 43 -1.44 6.17 -2.11
N GLN A 44 -1.77 7.05 -3.05
CA GLN A 44 -2.95 7.91 -2.96
C GLN A 44 -4.03 7.35 -3.88
N LEU A 45 -5.14 6.92 -3.29
CA LEU A 45 -6.34 6.47 -4.01
C LEU A 45 -7.13 7.65 -4.55
N ASP A 46 -7.38 7.63 -5.84
CA ASP A 46 -8.28 8.53 -6.53
C ASP A 46 -9.61 7.80 -6.77
N GLU A 47 -10.64 8.24 -6.05
CA GLU A 47 -12.01 7.72 -6.14
C GLU A 47 -12.86 8.50 -7.16
N SER A 48 -12.30 9.51 -7.85
CA SER A 48 -13.07 10.38 -8.73
C SER A 48 -13.44 9.75 -10.08
N GLY A 49 -12.84 8.63 -10.43
CA GLY A 49 -13.11 7.90 -11.67
C GLY A 49 -13.93 6.62 -11.45
N SER A 50 -14.51 6.09 -12.54
CA SER A 50 -15.19 4.79 -12.55
C SER A 50 -14.29 3.58 -12.25
N VAL A 51 -12.99 3.80 -12.08
CA VAL A 51 -11.98 2.79 -11.75
C VAL A 51 -11.17 3.33 -10.59
N LEU A 52 -11.11 2.59 -9.49
CA LEU A 52 -10.24 2.92 -8.36
C LEU A 52 -8.79 2.82 -8.83
N THR A 53 -8.17 3.97 -9.02
CA THR A 53 -6.76 4.07 -9.40
C THR A 53 -6.00 4.67 -8.24
N GLY A 54 -4.87 4.08 -7.90
CA GLY A 54 -3.97 4.64 -6.90
C GLY A 54 -2.68 5.05 -7.59
N LYS A 55 -2.27 6.28 -7.32
CA LYS A 55 -0.98 6.79 -7.77
C LYS A 55 0.07 6.53 -6.68
N PRO A 56 1.25 6.02 -7.05
CA PRO A 56 2.34 5.89 -6.10
C PRO A 56 2.83 7.30 -5.75
N LEU A 57 2.58 7.73 -4.51
CA LEU A 57 2.91 9.06 -4.03
C LEU A 57 4.39 9.13 -3.64
N LYS A 58 4.88 8.10 -2.95
CA LYS A 58 6.28 7.93 -2.60
C LYS A 58 6.66 6.46 -2.60
N SER A 59 7.87 6.18 -3.07
CA SER A 59 8.53 4.88 -2.88
C SER A 59 9.66 5.05 -1.87
N LEU A 60 9.51 4.37 -0.73
CA LEU A 60 10.47 4.35 0.36
C LEU A 60 11.47 3.22 0.11
N HIS A 61 12.74 3.59 0.03
CA HIS A 61 13.86 2.69 -0.19
C HIS A 61 14.77 2.75 1.04
N GLY A 62 15.38 1.63 1.39
CA GLY A 62 16.34 1.55 2.50
C GLY A 62 16.61 0.13 2.97
N HIS A 63 15.64 -0.76 2.84
CA HIS A 63 15.79 -2.16 3.23
C HIS A 63 16.79 -2.91 2.34
N GLY A 64 17.67 -3.68 2.97
CA GLY A 64 18.67 -4.52 2.32
C GLY A 64 18.08 -5.83 1.78
N HIS A 65 16.98 -6.29 2.39
CA HIS A 65 16.27 -7.51 2.04
C HIS A 65 14.77 -7.27 1.85
N PHE A 66 14.03 -8.34 1.59
CA PHE A 66 12.59 -8.33 1.36
C PHE A 66 11.85 -7.74 2.56
N VAL A 67 10.92 -6.82 2.28
CA VAL A 67 10.00 -6.32 3.31
C VAL A 67 8.87 -7.34 3.45
N SER A 68 8.74 -7.90 4.64
CA SER A 68 7.75 -8.94 4.95
C SER A 68 6.44 -8.38 5.49
N ASP A 69 6.49 -7.24 6.17
CA ASP A 69 5.32 -6.68 6.84
C ASP A 69 5.36 -5.15 6.82
N VAL A 70 4.18 -4.53 6.85
CA VAL A 70 4.02 -3.09 7.01
C VAL A 70 2.73 -2.77 7.75
N VAL A 71 2.81 -1.86 8.72
CA VAL A 71 1.67 -1.36 9.47
C VAL A 71 1.67 0.16 9.49
N MET A 72 0.49 0.74 9.58
CA MET A 72 0.32 2.20 9.67
C MET A 72 -0.11 2.58 11.08
N SER A 73 0.47 3.67 11.59
CA SER A 73 0.03 4.26 12.84
C SER A 73 -1.41 4.76 12.73
N SER A 74 -2.13 4.75 13.85
CA SER A 74 -3.52 5.20 13.90
C SER A 74 -3.68 6.69 13.61
N ASP A 75 -2.62 7.48 13.72
CA ASP A 75 -2.59 8.89 13.33
C ASP A 75 -2.32 9.08 11.81
N GLY A 76 -2.01 8.01 11.08
CA GLY A 76 -1.71 8.03 9.65
C GLY A 76 -0.40 8.71 9.28
N GLN A 77 0.42 9.12 10.25
CA GLN A 77 1.65 9.87 9.98
C GLN A 77 2.88 8.99 9.81
N TYR A 78 2.85 7.80 10.43
CA TYR A 78 3.98 6.88 10.44
C TYR A 78 3.59 5.53 9.86
N ALA A 79 4.53 4.92 9.14
CA ALA A 79 4.49 3.53 8.74
C ALA A 79 5.67 2.81 9.38
N LEU A 80 5.42 1.61 9.92
CA LEU A 80 6.45 0.71 10.42
C LEU A 80 6.56 -0.47 9.46
N SER A 81 7.79 -0.84 9.13
CA SER A 81 8.08 -1.96 8.24
C SER A 81 8.96 -3.00 8.92
N GLY A 82 8.63 -4.27 8.65
CA GLY A 82 9.43 -5.43 9.06
C GLY A 82 10.11 -6.03 7.84
N SER A 83 11.44 -5.98 7.82
CA SER A 83 12.28 -6.57 6.76
C SER A 83 13.11 -7.72 7.32
N TRP A 84 13.64 -8.53 6.42
CA TRP A 84 14.51 -9.68 6.72
C TRP A 84 16.00 -9.32 6.73
N ASP A 85 16.31 -8.02 6.78
CA ASP A 85 17.67 -7.51 6.91
C ASP A 85 18.18 -7.47 8.36
#